data_AF-A0A7C6WR92-F1
#
_entry.id   AF-A0A7C6WR92-F1
#
_cell.length_a   1.000
_cell.length_b   1.000
_cell.length_c   1.000
_cell.angle_alpha   90.00
_cell.angle_beta   90.00
_cell.angle_gamma   90.00
#
_symmetry.space_group_name_H-M   'P 1'
#
loop_
_entity.id
_entity.type
_entity.pdbx_description
1 polymer ?
#
loop_
_entity_poly.entity_id
_entity_poly.type
_entity_poly.pdbx_seq_one_letter_code
_entity_poly.pdbx_strand_id
1 'polypeptide(L)'
;MIMLKGKNGKSENINKTRTIVVLLMGSIITILLSILLMDLLADNPEKYRAIQSVLYILALFMAGFLFFFTVRFFKGVDLINHNAYLMAKGQLNISDIILDRAKGLETLCIAFNDMKSNLLTFTELTKTNIVIISDAVDEVTKSIDNSLKGNEQIAASMGDLAEKSHQQLKNAKETLDSISIVDERVNSIENSLANIENIVKEVVASTTQGNQNLDEYHHQMNVITNDLSSTSWSIDQLNGELEKIYNLGELITEIAEQLKMLALNASIESARAGESGIGFSVVATEMNKLSDETSKSIKKINVLLNTVSSSSENVKNSIGNCIENYNLSKDLFSKVKESFYTIKNSTDVLSEDINKVYSESGIIS
;
A
#
# COMPACT_ATOMS: atom_id res chain seq x y z
N MET A 1 56.03 -23.43 -31.13
CA MET A 1 57.10 -22.92 -32.02
C MET A 1 58.45 -23.23 -31.40
N ILE A 2 58.95 -24.45 -31.59
CA ILE A 2 60.29 -24.89 -31.17
C ILE A 2 60.92 -25.57 -32.39
N MET A 3 62.13 -25.12 -32.72
CA MET A 3 62.84 -25.38 -33.98
C MET A 3 63.09 -26.86 -34.26
N LEU A 4 62.51 -27.38 -35.34
CA LEU A 4 63.03 -28.57 -36.02
C LEU A 4 64.26 -28.14 -36.85
N LYS A 5 65.42 -28.09 -36.20
CA LYS A 5 66.71 -28.07 -36.89
C LYS A 5 66.88 -29.44 -37.56
N GLY A 6 66.50 -29.52 -38.83
CA GLY A 6 66.86 -30.63 -39.70
C GLY A 6 68.38 -30.76 -39.74
N LYS A 7 68.93 -31.74 -39.02
CA LYS A 7 70.28 -32.27 -39.26
C LYS A 7 70.24 -33.15 -40.52
N ASN A 8 69.97 -32.53 -41.66
CA ASN A 8 70.31 -33.09 -42.96
C ASN A 8 71.81 -32.88 -43.16
N GLY A 9 72.59 -33.95 -43.02
CA GLY A 9 74.02 -33.91 -43.29
C GLY A 9 74.82 -34.84 -42.41
N LYS A 10 74.60 -36.15 -42.56
CA LYS A 10 75.58 -37.21 -42.23
C LYS A 10 75.14 -38.61 -42.71
N SER A 11 74.37 -38.71 -43.80
CA SER A 11 74.02 -40.00 -44.41
C SER A 11 75.06 -40.49 -45.44
N GLU A 12 76.17 -39.77 -45.62
CA GLU A 12 77.10 -40.02 -46.72
C GLU A 12 78.14 -41.13 -46.43
N ASN A 13 78.06 -41.82 -45.28
CA ASN A 13 79.07 -42.81 -44.88
C ASN A 13 78.51 -44.20 -44.51
N ILE A 14 77.22 -44.46 -44.72
CA ILE A 14 76.52 -45.54 -44.00
C ILE A 14 76.67 -46.92 -44.66
N ASN A 15 77.00 -47.01 -45.94
CA ASN A 15 77.16 -48.32 -46.58
C ASN A 15 78.60 -48.85 -46.56
N LYS A 16 79.54 -48.21 -45.84
CA LYS A 16 80.93 -48.67 -45.83
C LYS A 16 81.06 -50.13 -45.41
N THR A 17 80.39 -50.55 -44.34
CA THR A 17 80.43 -51.95 -43.87
C THR A 17 79.79 -52.92 -44.86
N ARG A 18 78.62 -52.57 -45.43
CA ARG A 18 77.93 -53.39 -46.44
C ARG A 18 78.78 -53.53 -47.71
N THR A 19 79.33 -52.43 -48.19
CA THR A 19 80.20 -52.38 -49.37
C THR A 19 81.49 -53.16 -49.12
N ILE A 20 82.10 -53.06 -47.92
CA ILE A 20 83.27 -53.84 -47.53
C ILE A 20 82.96 -55.34 -47.55
N VAL A 21 81.84 -55.78 -46.97
CA VAL A 21 81.46 -57.21 -46.95
C VAL A 21 81.19 -57.73 -48.36
N VAL A 22 80.45 -56.98 -49.20
CA VAL A 22 80.16 -57.38 -50.59
C VAL A 22 81.44 -57.44 -51.43
N LEU A 23 82.33 -56.45 -51.30
CA LEU A 23 83.62 -56.45 -51.99
C LEU A 23 84.47 -57.64 -51.55
N LEU A 24 84.51 -57.95 -50.25
CA LEU A 24 85.24 -59.10 -49.71
C LEU A 24 84.68 -60.42 -50.24
N MET A 25 83.35 -60.60 -50.26
CA MET A 25 82.74 -61.79 -50.87
C MET A 25 83.11 -61.92 -52.34
N GLY A 26 82.98 -60.83 -53.11
CA GLY A 26 83.30 -60.82 -54.53
C GLY A 26 84.76 -61.19 -54.80
N SER A 27 85.70 -60.64 -54.02
CA SER A 27 87.12 -60.94 -54.23
C SER A 27 87.52 -62.36 -53.77
N ILE A 28 86.90 -62.91 -52.72
CA ILE A 28 87.06 -64.33 -52.36
C ILE A 28 86.59 -65.23 -53.49
N ILE A 29 85.40 -64.95 -54.07
CA ILE A 29 84.85 -65.73 -55.18
C ILE A 29 85.78 -65.68 -56.39
N THR A 30 86.31 -64.51 -56.75
CA THR A 30 87.25 -64.39 -57.86
C THR A 30 88.56 -65.14 -57.62
N ILE A 31 89.06 -65.18 -56.37
CA ILE A 31 90.27 -65.92 -56.01
C ILE A 31 90.02 -67.43 -56.10
N LEU A 32 88.86 -67.90 -55.64
CA LEU A 32 88.49 -69.32 -55.76
C LEU A 32 88.29 -69.74 -57.22
N LEU A 33 87.66 -68.88 -58.03
CA LEU A 33 87.46 -69.14 -59.45
C LEU A 33 88.78 -69.17 -60.22
N SER A 34 89.73 -68.30 -59.87
CA SER A 34 91.06 -68.27 -60.49
C SER A 34 91.90 -69.50 -60.13
N ILE A 35 91.78 -70.00 -58.89
CA ILE A 35 92.37 -71.29 -58.50
C ILE A 35 91.78 -72.43 -59.35
N LEU A 36 90.45 -72.50 -59.47
CA LEU A 36 89.76 -73.57 -60.21
C LEU A 36 90.09 -73.57 -61.71
N LEU A 37 90.18 -72.39 -62.33
CA LEU A 37 90.62 -72.25 -63.73
C LEU A 37 92.05 -72.73 -63.94
N MET A 38 92.93 -72.49 -62.97
CA MET A 38 94.32 -72.91 -63.02
C MET A 38 94.47 -74.43 -62.91
N ASP A 39 93.59 -75.10 -62.16
CA ASP A 39 93.54 -76.57 -62.09
C ASP A 39 93.01 -77.21 -63.38
N LEU A 40 92.12 -76.53 -64.13
CA LEU A 40 91.48 -77.09 -65.34
C LEU A 40 92.31 -76.93 -66.63
N LEU A 41 93.06 -75.83 -66.77
CA LEU A 41 93.72 -75.44 -68.03
C LEU A 41 95.24 -75.65 -68.05
N ALA A 42 95.88 -75.98 -66.93
CA ALA A 42 97.34 -76.03 -66.85
C ALA A 42 97.93 -77.37 -67.37
N ASP A 43 98.67 -77.29 -68.47
CA ASP A 43 99.38 -78.41 -69.13
C ASP A 43 100.59 -78.95 -68.30
N ASN A 44 100.95 -78.28 -67.20
CA ASN A 44 101.99 -78.71 -66.25
C ASN A 44 101.66 -78.26 -64.81
N PRO A 45 101.08 -79.13 -63.97
CA PRO A 45 100.61 -78.75 -62.63
C PRO A 45 101.74 -78.39 -61.64
N GLU A 46 102.96 -78.90 -61.85
CA GLU A 46 104.11 -78.65 -60.95
C GLU A 46 104.59 -77.19 -60.98
N LYS A 47 104.44 -76.47 -62.11
CA LYS A 47 104.94 -75.08 -62.25
C LYS A 47 104.14 -74.03 -61.46
N TYR A 48 102.88 -74.31 -61.13
CA TYR A 48 101.96 -73.32 -60.57
C TYR A 48 101.61 -73.51 -59.09
N ARG A 49 102.12 -74.58 -58.45
CA ARG A 49 101.85 -74.89 -57.03
C ARG A 49 102.18 -73.76 -56.05
N ALA A 50 103.30 -73.05 -56.26
CA ALA A 50 103.70 -71.94 -55.39
C ALA A 50 102.72 -70.75 -55.43
N ILE A 51 102.14 -70.47 -56.60
CA ILE A 51 101.13 -69.40 -56.77
C ILE A 51 99.80 -69.83 -56.13
N GLN A 52 99.41 -71.09 -56.29
CA GLN A 52 98.21 -71.64 -55.65
C GLN A 52 98.27 -71.57 -54.12
N SER A 53 99.41 -71.89 -53.50
CA SER A 53 99.56 -71.79 -52.04
C SER A 53 99.38 -70.36 -51.51
N VAL A 54 99.83 -69.34 -52.26
CA VAL A 54 99.66 -67.93 -51.88
C VAL A 54 98.19 -67.52 -52.01
N LEU A 55 97.51 -67.93 -53.07
CA LEU A 55 96.07 -67.66 -53.25
C LEU A 55 95.22 -68.33 -52.16
N TYR A 56 95.57 -69.54 -51.71
CA TYR A 56 94.91 -70.18 -50.57
C TYR A 56 95.09 -69.41 -49.26
N ILE A 57 96.31 -68.96 -48.95
CA ILE A 57 96.58 -68.16 -47.74
C ILE A 57 95.79 -66.83 -47.79
N LEU A 58 95.75 -66.19 -48.95
CA LEU A 58 95.06 -64.92 -49.14
C LEU A 58 93.54 -65.09 -49.03
N ALA A 59 92.98 -66.16 -49.62
CA ALA A 59 91.58 -66.52 -49.46
C ALA A 59 91.23 -66.81 -47.98
N LEU A 60 92.10 -67.50 -47.24
CA LEU A 60 91.88 -67.86 -45.84
C LEU A 60 91.92 -66.62 -44.92
N PHE A 61 92.90 -65.73 -45.12
CA PHE A 61 92.97 -64.45 -44.40
C PHE A 61 91.72 -63.61 -44.63
N MET A 62 91.27 -63.56 -45.88
CA MET A 62 90.11 -62.80 -46.29
C MET A 62 88.78 -63.39 -45.79
N ALA A 63 88.69 -64.73 -45.75
CA ALA A 63 87.59 -65.45 -45.10
C ALA A 63 87.54 -65.18 -43.59
N GLY A 64 88.70 -65.16 -42.91
CA GLY A 64 88.80 -64.79 -41.49
C GLY A 64 88.37 -63.35 -41.22
N PHE A 65 88.76 -62.41 -42.08
CA PHE A 65 88.33 -61.02 -42.00
C PHE A 65 86.82 -60.86 -42.23
N LEU A 66 86.25 -61.59 -43.19
CA LEU A 66 84.81 -61.62 -43.43
C LEU A 66 84.04 -62.23 -42.25
N PHE A 67 84.56 -63.30 -41.65
CA PHE A 67 83.99 -63.91 -40.45
C PHE A 67 83.97 -62.93 -39.26
N PHE A 68 85.05 -62.18 -39.05
CA PHE A 68 85.11 -61.14 -38.01
C PHE A 68 84.03 -60.06 -38.18
N PHE A 69 83.85 -59.55 -39.40
CA PHE A 69 82.79 -58.58 -39.70
C PHE A 69 81.38 -59.16 -39.49
N THR A 70 81.18 -60.42 -39.86
CA THR A 70 79.90 -61.13 -39.70
C THR A 70 79.54 -61.29 -38.22
N VAL A 71 80.49 -61.73 -37.38
CA VAL A 71 80.27 -61.84 -35.92
C VAL A 71 79.97 -60.47 -35.31
N ARG A 72 80.69 -59.42 -35.73
CA ARG A 72 80.45 -58.05 -35.24
C ARG A 72 79.07 -57.54 -35.66
N PHE A 73 78.62 -57.86 -36.87
CA PHE A 73 77.28 -57.50 -37.35
C PHE A 73 76.17 -58.18 -36.55
N PHE A 74 76.24 -59.50 -36.36
CA PHE A 74 75.24 -60.24 -35.57
C PHE A 74 75.19 -59.79 -34.11
N LYS A 75 76.32 -59.43 -33.48
CA LYS A 75 76.33 -58.80 -32.15
C LYS A 75 75.61 -57.45 -32.13
N GLY A 76 75.72 -56.67 -33.20
CA GLY A 76 74.95 -55.43 -33.37
C GLY A 76 73.44 -55.68 -33.48
N VAL A 77 73.05 -56.70 -34.25
CA VAL A 77 71.63 -57.12 -34.36
C VAL A 77 71.08 -57.53 -33.01
N ASP A 78 71.80 -58.37 -32.27
CA ASP A 78 71.37 -58.87 -30.96
C ASP A 78 71.23 -57.73 -29.93
N LEU A 79 72.14 -56.75 -29.96
CA LEU A 79 72.04 -55.54 -29.13
C LEU A 79 70.78 -54.74 -29.43
N ILE A 80 70.46 -54.52 -30.71
CA ILE A 80 69.22 -53.81 -31.11
C ILE A 80 68.00 -54.63 -30.71
N ASN A 81 68.02 -55.94 -30.97
CA ASN A 81 66.92 -56.85 -30.62
C ASN A 81 66.66 -56.88 -29.11
N HIS A 82 67.70 -56.93 -28.30
CA HIS A 82 67.60 -56.87 -26.84
C HIS A 82 66.97 -55.56 -26.38
N ASN A 83 67.43 -54.41 -26.89
CA ASN A 83 66.84 -53.12 -26.54
C ASN A 83 65.38 -53.00 -27.02
N ALA A 84 65.07 -53.53 -28.21
CA ALA A 84 63.71 -53.59 -28.73
C ALA A 84 62.80 -54.45 -27.84
N TYR A 85 63.32 -55.57 -27.33
CA TYR A 85 62.61 -56.40 -26.36
C TYR A 85 62.33 -55.64 -25.05
N LEU A 86 63.31 -54.91 -24.50
CA LEU A 86 63.11 -54.08 -23.30
C LEU A 86 62.05 -53.00 -23.53
N MET A 87 62.11 -52.31 -24.67
CA MET A 87 61.13 -51.31 -25.07
C MET A 87 59.72 -51.91 -25.22
N ALA A 88 59.59 -53.09 -25.82
CA ALA A 88 58.31 -53.80 -25.94
C ALA A 88 57.73 -54.26 -24.59
N LYS A 89 58.59 -54.48 -23.58
CA LYS A 89 58.18 -54.72 -22.20
C LYS A 89 57.86 -53.44 -21.42
N GLY A 90 57.84 -52.29 -22.09
CA GLY A 90 57.53 -51.00 -21.47
C GLY A 90 58.70 -50.37 -20.72
N GLN A 91 59.91 -50.94 -20.82
CA GLN A 91 61.11 -50.38 -20.21
C GLN A 91 61.74 -49.37 -21.18
N LEU A 92 61.26 -48.13 -21.11
CA LEU A 92 61.76 -47.04 -21.95
C LEU A 92 62.97 -46.31 -21.35
N ASN A 93 63.24 -46.49 -20.05
CA ASN A 93 64.42 -45.92 -19.37
C ASN A 93 65.68 -46.76 -19.62
N ILE A 94 65.98 -46.97 -20.90
CA ILE A 94 67.17 -47.68 -21.37
C ILE A 94 68.10 -46.68 -22.07
N SER A 95 69.41 -46.92 -22.00
CA SER A 95 70.41 -46.07 -22.66
C SER A 95 70.28 -46.13 -24.19
N ASP A 96 70.70 -45.07 -24.88
CA ASP A 96 70.78 -45.08 -26.34
C ASP A 96 71.73 -46.17 -26.86
N ILE A 97 71.37 -46.78 -27.99
CA ILE A 97 72.27 -47.73 -28.66
C ILE A 97 73.43 -46.94 -29.29
N ILE A 98 74.65 -47.22 -28.82
CA ILE A 98 75.88 -46.56 -29.29
C ILE A 98 76.22 -47.07 -30.70
N LEU A 99 76.31 -46.15 -31.67
CA LEU A 99 76.52 -46.47 -33.09
C LEU A 99 77.76 -47.35 -33.36
N ASP A 100 78.86 -47.16 -32.63
CA ASP A 100 80.10 -47.94 -32.82
C ASP A 100 79.94 -49.44 -32.48
N ARG A 101 78.97 -49.77 -31.62
CA ARG A 101 78.66 -51.15 -31.20
C ARG A 101 77.77 -51.89 -32.19
N ALA A 102 77.20 -51.20 -33.18
CA ALA A 102 76.30 -51.75 -34.20
C ALA A 102 76.70 -51.29 -35.61
N LYS A 103 78.00 -51.42 -35.94
CA LYS A 103 78.53 -51.04 -37.26
C LYS A 103 77.85 -51.81 -38.39
N GLY A 104 77.40 -51.11 -39.43
CA GLY A 104 76.58 -51.64 -40.51
C GLY A 104 75.06 -51.62 -40.26
N LEU A 105 74.62 -51.19 -39.07
CA LEU A 105 73.22 -51.03 -38.66
C LEU A 105 72.93 -49.62 -38.12
N GLU A 106 73.76 -48.63 -38.44
CA GLU A 106 73.72 -47.29 -37.86
C GLU A 106 72.37 -46.60 -38.06
N THR A 107 71.77 -46.74 -39.25
CA THR A 107 70.43 -46.20 -39.54
C THR A 107 69.35 -46.82 -38.66
N LEU A 108 69.44 -48.13 -38.41
CA LEU A 108 68.48 -48.84 -37.55
C LEU A 108 68.62 -48.39 -36.10
N CYS A 109 69.85 -48.18 -35.62
CA CYS A 109 70.09 -47.63 -34.28
C CYS A 109 69.53 -46.22 -34.10
N ILE A 110 69.71 -45.34 -35.10
CA ILE A 110 69.16 -43.98 -35.06
C ILE A 110 67.63 -44.04 -35.00
N ALA A 111 67.00 -44.77 -35.93
CA ALA A 111 65.56 -44.94 -35.95
C ALA A 111 65.00 -45.53 -34.65
N PHE A 112 65.72 -46.49 -34.04
CA PHE A 112 65.35 -47.08 -32.76
C PHE A 112 65.43 -46.08 -31.60
N ASN A 113 66.52 -45.32 -31.50
CA ASN A 113 66.68 -44.29 -30.47
C ASN A 113 65.63 -43.17 -30.63
N ASP A 114 65.33 -42.76 -31.87
CA ASP A 114 64.26 -41.79 -32.16
C ASP A 114 62.88 -42.33 -31.75
N MET A 115 62.58 -43.60 -32.03
CA MET A 115 61.35 -44.26 -31.58
C MET A 115 61.26 -44.30 -30.05
N LYS A 116 62.36 -44.62 -29.35
CA LYS A 116 62.41 -44.55 -27.88
C LYS A 116 62.06 -43.16 -27.36
N SER A 117 62.70 -42.13 -27.92
CA SER A 117 62.48 -40.75 -27.54
C SER A 117 61.02 -40.34 -27.73
N ASN A 118 60.44 -40.65 -28.89
CA ASN A 118 59.04 -40.36 -29.18
C ASN A 118 58.07 -41.08 -28.23
N LEU A 119 58.34 -42.34 -27.87
CA LEU A 119 57.52 -43.08 -26.90
C LEU A 119 57.63 -42.52 -25.48
N LEU A 120 58.83 -42.08 -25.07
CA LEU A 120 59.03 -41.39 -23.78
C LEU A 120 58.22 -40.09 -23.74
N THR A 121 58.34 -39.25 -24.76
CA THR A 121 57.57 -38.01 -24.87
C THR A 121 56.07 -38.28 -24.89
N PHE A 122 55.61 -39.28 -25.64
CA PHE A 122 54.19 -39.67 -25.66
C PHE A 122 53.68 -40.10 -24.28
N THR A 123 54.48 -40.88 -23.53
CA THR A 123 54.13 -41.32 -22.17
C THR A 123 54.06 -40.15 -21.19
N GLU A 124 55.01 -39.21 -21.29
CA GLU A 124 55.04 -38.00 -20.46
C GLU A 124 53.85 -37.08 -20.75
N LEU A 125 53.52 -36.85 -22.03
CA LEU A 125 52.34 -36.11 -22.44
C LEU A 125 51.05 -36.78 -21.96
N THR A 126 50.96 -38.12 -22.07
CA THR A 126 49.81 -38.89 -21.58
C THR A 126 49.64 -38.76 -20.07
N LYS A 127 50.73 -38.82 -19.31
CA LYS A 127 50.71 -38.60 -17.85
C LYS A 127 50.19 -37.21 -17.50
N THR A 128 50.66 -36.18 -18.18
CA THR A 128 50.19 -34.79 -17.97
C THR A 128 48.69 -34.67 -18.30
N ASN A 129 48.24 -35.25 -19.40
CA ASN A 129 46.82 -35.24 -19.77
C ASN A 129 45.93 -35.93 -18.72
N ILE A 130 46.39 -37.04 -18.13
CA ILE A 130 45.64 -37.74 -17.06
C ILE A 130 45.45 -36.82 -15.84
N VAL A 131 46.48 -36.08 -15.45
CA VAL A 131 46.38 -35.12 -14.33
C VAL A 131 45.37 -34.02 -14.64
N ILE A 132 45.48 -33.39 -15.81
CA ILE A 132 44.55 -32.33 -16.22
C ILE A 132 43.11 -32.83 -16.27
N ILE A 133 42.89 -34.05 -16.79
CA ILE A 133 41.55 -34.66 -16.82
C ILE A 133 41.05 -34.93 -15.40
N SER A 134 41.90 -35.40 -14.49
CA SER A 134 41.54 -35.62 -13.09
C SER A 134 41.10 -34.33 -12.40
N ASP A 135 41.83 -33.24 -12.61
CA ASP A 135 41.48 -31.92 -12.06
C ASP A 135 40.17 -31.40 -12.66
N ALA A 136 39.97 -31.58 -13.97
CA ALA A 136 38.72 -31.20 -14.63
C ALA A 136 37.51 -31.99 -14.12
N VAL A 137 37.67 -33.29 -13.83
CA VAL A 137 36.62 -34.13 -13.23
C VAL A 137 36.29 -33.68 -11.81
N ASP A 138 37.30 -33.32 -11.00
CA ASP A 138 37.09 -32.79 -9.65
C ASP A 138 36.30 -31.47 -9.69
N GLU A 139 36.66 -30.56 -10.61
CA GLU A 139 35.96 -29.29 -10.80
C GLU A 139 34.51 -29.48 -11.25
N VAL A 140 34.27 -30.39 -12.21
CA VAL A 140 32.90 -30.75 -12.63
C VAL A 140 32.10 -31.35 -11.47
N THR A 141 32.71 -32.18 -10.64
CA THR A 141 32.06 -32.78 -9.47
C THR A 141 31.64 -31.70 -8.46
N LYS A 142 32.52 -30.72 -8.18
CA LYS A 142 32.19 -29.56 -7.35
C LYS A 142 31.07 -28.71 -7.94
N SER A 143 31.10 -28.49 -9.26
CA SER A 143 30.04 -27.75 -9.96
C SER A 143 28.68 -28.46 -9.84
N ILE A 144 28.65 -29.78 -9.95
CA ILE A 144 27.43 -30.59 -9.76
C ILE A 144 26.91 -30.47 -8.32
N ASP A 145 27.77 -30.58 -7.30
CA ASP A 145 27.37 -30.41 -5.89
C ASP A 145 26.74 -29.03 -5.62
N ASN A 146 27.36 -27.98 -6.14
CA ASN A 146 26.80 -26.62 -6.06
C ASN A 146 25.46 -26.51 -6.81
N SER A 147 25.32 -27.15 -7.97
CA SER A 147 24.07 -27.17 -8.72
C SER A 147 22.96 -27.92 -7.98
N LEU A 148 23.28 -29.01 -7.28
CA LEU A 148 22.32 -29.75 -6.45
C LEU A 148 21.82 -28.88 -5.30
N LYS A 149 22.73 -28.23 -4.56
CA LYS A 149 22.38 -27.28 -3.49
C LYS A 149 21.51 -26.12 -4.00
N GLY A 150 21.84 -25.57 -5.17
CA GLY A 150 21.04 -24.54 -5.82
C GLY A 150 19.62 -25.02 -6.13
N ASN A 151 19.48 -26.24 -6.65
CA ASN A 151 18.17 -26.84 -6.93
C ASN A 151 17.37 -27.12 -5.65
N GLU A 152 17.99 -27.58 -4.57
CA GLU A 152 17.33 -27.75 -3.27
C GLU A 152 16.78 -26.42 -2.73
N GLN A 153 17.56 -25.35 -2.84
CA GLN A 153 17.12 -24.01 -2.44
C GLN A 153 15.97 -23.49 -3.32
N ILE A 154 16.01 -23.76 -4.62
CA ILE A 154 14.90 -23.44 -5.53
C ILE A 154 13.65 -24.20 -5.13
N ALA A 155 13.75 -25.50 -4.85
CA ALA A 155 12.61 -26.31 -4.43
C ALA A 155 11.98 -25.80 -3.12
N ALA A 156 12.81 -25.44 -2.13
CA ALA A 156 12.34 -24.83 -0.89
C ALA A 156 11.62 -23.48 -1.15
N SER A 157 12.23 -22.62 -1.97
CA SER A 157 11.65 -21.31 -2.32
C SER A 157 10.32 -21.44 -3.07
N MET A 158 10.16 -22.50 -3.89
CA MET A 158 8.89 -22.80 -4.57
C MET A 158 7.81 -23.26 -3.59
N GLY A 159 8.18 -23.99 -2.53
CA GLY A 159 7.27 -24.33 -1.44
C GLY A 159 6.74 -23.07 -0.73
N ASP A 160 7.64 -22.18 -0.33
CA ASP A 160 7.29 -20.90 0.29
C ASP A 160 6.41 -20.02 -0.63
N LEU A 161 6.71 -20.01 -1.93
CA LEU A 161 5.93 -19.26 -2.92
C LEU A 161 4.51 -19.82 -3.04
N ALA A 162 4.35 -21.14 -3.04
CA ALA A 162 3.04 -21.78 -3.09
C ALA A 162 2.22 -21.46 -1.83
N GLU A 163 2.83 -21.52 -0.64
CA GLU A 163 2.16 -21.17 0.62
C GLU A 163 1.73 -19.68 0.64
N LYS A 164 2.62 -18.77 0.24
CA LYS A 164 2.29 -17.34 0.13
C LYS A 164 1.20 -17.07 -0.91
N SER A 165 1.18 -17.79 -2.02
CA SER A 165 0.13 -17.69 -3.05
C SER A 165 -1.23 -18.13 -2.49
N HIS A 166 -1.26 -19.21 -1.71
CA HIS A 166 -2.48 -19.63 -1.00
C HIS A 166 -2.96 -18.60 0.01
N GLN A 167 -2.04 -18.01 0.79
CA GLN A 167 -2.38 -16.94 1.72
C GLN A 167 -2.91 -15.69 1.00
N GLN A 168 -2.33 -15.33 -0.15
CA GLN A 168 -2.79 -14.22 -0.97
C GLN A 168 -4.20 -14.46 -1.51
N LEU A 169 -4.52 -15.68 -1.97
CA LEU A 169 -5.87 -16.06 -2.39
C LEU A 169 -6.88 -15.95 -1.23
N LYS A 170 -6.49 -16.39 -0.02
CA LYS A 170 -7.33 -16.24 1.17
C LYS A 170 -7.61 -14.77 1.47
N ASN A 171 -6.58 -13.93 1.51
CA ASN A 171 -6.72 -12.49 1.75
C ASN A 171 -7.57 -11.80 0.67
N ALA A 172 -7.44 -12.22 -0.59
CA ALA A 172 -8.26 -11.69 -1.69
C ALA A 172 -9.74 -12.06 -1.49
N LYS A 173 -10.03 -13.30 -1.06
CA LYS A 173 -11.39 -13.72 -0.73
C LYS A 173 -11.98 -12.93 0.45
N GLU A 174 -11.23 -12.77 1.53
CA GLU A 174 -11.66 -11.97 2.69
C GLU A 174 -11.91 -10.50 2.31
N THR A 175 -11.09 -9.95 1.42
CA THR A 175 -11.30 -8.61 0.84
C THR A 175 -12.61 -8.54 0.04
N LEU A 176 -12.89 -9.54 -0.81
CA LEU A 176 -14.13 -9.59 -1.58
C LEU A 176 -15.37 -9.71 -0.69
N ASP A 177 -15.32 -10.55 0.34
CA ASP A 177 -16.41 -10.68 1.32
C ASP A 177 -16.63 -9.34 2.06
N SER A 178 -15.55 -8.64 2.41
CA SER A 178 -15.62 -7.30 3.02
C SER A 178 -16.24 -6.25 2.09
N ILE A 179 -15.94 -6.31 0.78
CA ILE A 179 -16.56 -5.44 -0.24
C ILE A 179 -18.07 -5.70 -0.31
N SER A 180 -18.51 -6.95 -0.26
CA SER A 180 -19.95 -7.29 -0.24
C SER A 180 -20.65 -6.71 0.99
N ILE A 181 -20.01 -6.74 2.16
CA ILE A 181 -20.55 -6.13 3.37
C ILE A 181 -20.62 -4.60 3.23
N VAL A 182 -19.63 -3.97 2.60
CA VAL A 182 -19.66 -2.52 2.33
C VAL A 182 -20.86 -2.17 1.45
N ASP A 183 -21.11 -2.93 0.38
CA ASP A 183 -22.26 -2.73 -0.52
C ASP A 183 -23.61 -2.82 0.22
N GLU A 184 -23.79 -3.83 1.06
CA GLU A 184 -24.99 -3.94 1.91
C GLU A 184 -25.17 -2.73 2.85
N ARG A 185 -24.07 -2.24 3.42
CA ARG A 185 -24.11 -1.06 4.31
C ARG A 185 -24.39 0.23 3.54
N VAL A 186 -23.89 0.38 2.33
CA VAL A 186 -24.20 1.51 1.44
C VAL A 186 -25.70 1.53 1.13
N ASN A 187 -26.27 0.39 0.72
CA ASN A 187 -27.72 0.24 0.52
C ASN A 187 -28.53 0.60 1.79
N SER A 188 -28.06 0.21 2.97
CA SER A 188 -28.71 0.59 4.24
C SER A 188 -28.62 2.08 4.54
N ILE A 189 -27.53 2.76 4.15
CA ILE A 189 -27.37 4.21 4.29
C ILE A 189 -28.36 4.92 3.36
N GLU A 190 -28.50 4.49 2.11
CA GLU A 190 -29.45 5.09 1.16
C GLU A 190 -30.89 5.03 1.64
N ASN A 191 -31.30 3.88 2.19
CA ASN A 191 -32.64 3.74 2.80
C ASN A 191 -32.82 4.67 4.01
N SER A 192 -31.76 4.86 4.81
CA SER A 192 -31.80 5.76 5.96
C SER A 192 -31.89 7.22 5.52
N LEU A 193 -31.18 7.61 4.45
CA LEU A 193 -31.25 8.95 3.87
C LEU A 193 -32.65 9.27 3.32
N ALA A 194 -33.30 8.33 2.64
CA ALA A 194 -34.68 8.49 2.19
C ALA A 194 -35.65 8.77 3.36
N ASN A 195 -35.46 8.08 4.49
CA ASN A 195 -36.24 8.34 5.70
C ASN A 195 -35.94 9.73 6.29
N ILE A 196 -34.67 10.14 6.34
CA ILE A 196 -34.30 11.47 6.83
C ILE A 196 -34.89 12.56 5.93
N GLU A 197 -34.89 12.39 4.61
CA GLU A 197 -35.49 13.34 3.66
C GLU A 197 -36.99 13.56 3.95
N ASN A 198 -37.72 12.48 4.27
CA ASN A 198 -39.13 12.60 4.67
C ASN A 198 -39.29 13.36 5.98
N ILE A 199 -38.45 13.10 6.99
CA ILE A 199 -38.47 13.82 8.26
C ILE A 199 -38.17 15.31 8.06
N VAL A 200 -37.18 15.64 7.23
CA VAL A 200 -36.85 17.02 6.84
C VAL A 200 -38.06 17.72 6.24
N LYS A 201 -38.78 17.09 5.30
CA LYS A 201 -40.02 17.63 4.72
C LYS A 201 -41.09 17.90 5.78
N GLU A 202 -41.30 16.97 6.72
CA GLU A 202 -42.26 17.14 7.82
C GLU A 202 -41.88 18.28 8.77
N VAL A 203 -40.59 18.44 9.08
CA VAL A 203 -40.09 19.52 9.93
C VAL A 203 -40.29 20.88 9.26
N VAL A 204 -39.99 21.00 7.96
CA VAL A 204 -40.24 22.24 7.19
C VAL A 204 -41.73 22.58 7.16
N ALA A 205 -42.59 21.59 6.91
CA ALA A 205 -44.04 21.79 6.92
C ALA A 205 -44.53 22.26 8.30
N SER A 206 -44.10 21.58 9.38
CA SER A 206 -44.48 21.90 10.75
C SER A 206 -44.00 23.28 11.21
N THR A 207 -42.78 23.68 10.85
CA THR A 207 -42.24 25.02 11.16
C THR A 207 -42.92 26.11 10.35
N THR A 208 -43.28 25.84 9.09
CA THR A 208 -44.05 26.78 8.26
C THR A 208 -45.44 27.00 8.85
N GLN A 209 -46.14 25.93 9.21
CA GLN A 209 -47.45 26.01 9.87
C GLN A 209 -47.35 26.69 11.25
N GLY A 210 -46.30 26.39 12.02
CA GLY A 210 -46.03 27.04 13.29
C GLY A 210 -45.88 28.56 13.15
N ASN A 211 -45.14 29.03 12.13
CA ASN A 211 -45.00 30.46 11.84
C ASN A 211 -46.34 31.12 11.46
N GLN A 212 -47.17 30.46 10.66
CA GLN A 212 -48.51 30.97 10.31
C GLN A 212 -49.40 31.12 11.55
N ASN A 213 -49.43 30.11 12.43
CA ASN A 213 -50.19 30.17 13.68
C ASN A 213 -49.71 31.31 14.60
N LEU A 214 -48.40 31.61 14.61
CA LEU A 214 -47.84 32.73 15.38
C LEU A 214 -48.26 34.09 14.79
N ASP A 215 -48.31 34.21 13.47
CA ASP A 215 -48.77 35.43 12.81
C ASP A 215 -50.25 35.69 13.07
N GLU A 216 -51.08 34.65 13.03
CA GLU A 216 -52.50 34.73 13.41
C GLU A 216 -52.67 35.11 14.89
N TYR A 217 -51.90 34.49 15.78
CA TYR A 217 -51.91 34.83 17.21
C TYR A 217 -51.54 36.29 17.44
N HIS A 218 -50.50 36.79 16.76
CA HIS A 218 -50.07 38.18 16.88
C HIS A 218 -51.17 39.14 16.38
N HIS A 219 -51.86 38.79 15.30
CA HIS A 219 -53.01 39.57 14.83
C HIS A 219 -54.13 39.61 15.88
N GLN A 220 -54.52 38.46 16.42
CA GLN A 220 -55.59 38.35 17.42
C GLN A 220 -55.27 39.16 18.68
N MET A 221 -54.02 39.13 19.13
CA MET A 221 -53.63 39.89 20.32
C MET A 221 -53.56 41.40 20.11
N ASN A 222 -53.25 41.86 18.90
CA ASN A 222 -53.37 43.29 18.56
C ASN A 222 -54.83 43.75 18.65
N VAL A 223 -55.79 42.92 18.19
CA VAL A 223 -57.22 43.20 18.33
C VAL A 223 -57.60 43.30 19.82
N ILE A 224 -57.22 42.31 20.63
CA ILE A 224 -57.50 42.31 22.08
C ILE A 224 -56.92 43.56 22.76
N THR A 225 -55.71 43.96 22.40
CA THR A 225 -55.05 45.16 22.98
C THR A 225 -55.79 46.45 22.63
N ASN A 226 -56.30 46.56 21.40
CA ASN A 226 -57.13 47.68 20.99
C ASN A 226 -58.47 47.72 21.74
N ASP A 227 -59.11 46.56 21.94
CA ASP A 227 -60.36 46.44 22.70
C ASP A 227 -60.17 46.81 24.17
N LEU A 228 -59.07 46.34 24.79
CA LEU A 228 -58.67 46.71 26.14
C LEU A 228 -58.39 48.22 26.28
N SER A 229 -57.71 48.81 25.31
CA SER A 229 -57.45 50.26 25.29
C SER A 229 -58.76 51.06 25.20
N SER A 230 -59.70 50.61 24.37
CA SER A 230 -61.02 51.23 24.24
C SER A 230 -61.86 51.08 25.52
N THR A 231 -61.73 49.94 26.21
CA THR A 231 -62.36 49.70 27.51
C THR A 231 -61.76 50.61 28.58
N SER A 232 -60.43 50.76 28.61
CA SER A 232 -59.74 51.69 29.51
C SER A 232 -60.24 53.12 29.32
N TRP A 233 -60.39 53.57 28.07
CA TRP A 233 -60.94 54.90 27.77
C TRP A 233 -62.38 55.06 28.25
N SER A 234 -63.22 54.03 28.09
CA SER A 234 -64.61 54.05 28.56
C SER A 234 -64.71 54.13 30.08
N ILE A 235 -63.80 53.46 30.80
CA ILE A 235 -63.66 53.55 32.26
C ILE A 235 -63.24 54.96 32.69
N ASP A 236 -62.30 55.59 31.98
CA ASP A 236 -61.90 56.97 32.25
C ASP A 236 -63.08 57.95 32.06
N GLN A 237 -63.90 57.77 31.01
CA GLN A 237 -65.12 58.54 30.82
C GLN A 237 -66.13 58.32 31.97
N LEU A 238 -66.35 57.07 32.38
CA LEU A 238 -67.23 56.74 33.50
C LEU A 238 -66.77 57.42 34.80
N ASN A 239 -65.46 57.39 35.10
CA ASN A 239 -64.90 58.05 36.28
C ASN A 239 -65.12 59.56 36.24
N GLY A 240 -64.97 60.19 35.07
CA GLY A 240 -65.28 61.61 34.89
C GLY A 240 -66.78 61.94 35.10
N GLU A 241 -67.69 61.06 34.67
CA GLU A 241 -69.13 61.22 34.95
C GLU A 241 -69.46 61.02 36.44
N LEU A 242 -68.83 60.03 37.11
CA LEU A 242 -69.01 59.80 38.54
C LEU A 242 -68.56 61.02 39.38
N GLU A 243 -67.45 61.67 38.99
CA GLU A 243 -66.96 62.89 39.62
C GLU A 243 -67.94 64.05 39.48
N LYS A 244 -68.58 64.21 38.30
CA LYS A 244 -69.64 65.22 38.11
C LYS A 244 -70.84 64.96 39.02
N ILE A 245 -71.27 63.70 39.15
CA ILE A 245 -72.39 63.33 40.04
C ILE A 245 -72.01 63.59 41.50
N TYR A 246 -70.77 63.28 41.90
CA TYR A 246 -70.27 63.56 43.24
C TYR A 246 -70.36 65.06 43.57
N ASN A 247 -69.86 65.92 42.67
CA ASN A 247 -69.93 67.38 42.83
C ASN A 247 -71.38 67.90 42.90
N LEU A 248 -72.28 67.30 42.12
CA LEU A 248 -73.71 67.64 42.17
C LEU A 248 -74.35 67.21 43.50
N GLY A 249 -73.93 66.08 44.07
CA GLY A 249 -74.30 65.64 45.41
C GLY A 249 -73.84 66.62 46.49
N GLU A 250 -72.61 67.12 46.43
CA GLU A 250 -72.13 68.15 47.37
C GLU A 250 -72.99 69.41 47.30
N LEU A 251 -73.31 69.89 46.10
CA LEU A 251 -74.21 71.04 45.91
C LEU A 251 -75.60 70.80 46.52
N ILE A 252 -76.20 69.62 46.32
CA ILE A 252 -77.51 69.30 46.91
C ILE A 252 -77.42 69.25 48.44
N THR A 253 -76.30 68.76 48.99
CA THR A 253 -76.06 68.76 50.44
C THR A 253 -75.99 70.18 50.98
N GLU A 254 -75.27 71.09 50.31
CA GLU A 254 -75.24 72.51 50.66
C GLU A 254 -76.64 73.14 50.61
N ILE A 255 -77.42 72.86 49.55
CA ILE A 255 -78.80 73.35 49.43
C ILE A 255 -79.67 72.81 50.57
N ALA A 256 -79.56 71.52 50.91
CA ALA A 256 -80.30 70.92 52.01
C ALA A 256 -79.91 71.53 53.37
N GLU A 257 -78.63 71.84 53.61
CA GLU A 257 -78.20 72.56 54.81
C GLU A 257 -78.74 74.00 54.85
N GLN A 258 -78.76 74.71 53.71
CA GLN A 258 -79.37 76.03 53.61
C GLN A 258 -80.88 75.99 53.87
N LEU A 259 -81.61 75.03 53.28
CA LEU A 259 -83.04 74.83 53.50
C LEU A 259 -83.32 74.46 54.95
N LYS A 260 -82.45 73.65 55.58
CA LYS A 260 -82.54 73.33 57.01
C LYS A 260 -82.38 74.57 57.88
N MET A 261 -81.43 75.45 57.57
CA MET A 261 -81.29 76.74 58.25
C MET A 261 -82.49 77.67 58.02
N LEU A 262 -83.03 77.72 56.79
CA LEU A 262 -84.26 78.47 56.49
C LEU A 262 -85.45 77.96 57.30
N ALA A 263 -85.61 76.63 57.35
CA ALA A 263 -86.67 75.96 58.10
C ALA A 263 -86.52 76.21 59.61
N LEU A 264 -85.29 76.23 60.13
CA LEU A 264 -85.01 76.59 61.52
C LEU A 264 -85.44 78.04 61.81
N ASN A 265 -85.06 78.98 60.95
CA ASN A 265 -85.46 80.39 61.08
C ASN A 265 -86.98 80.57 60.99
N ALA A 266 -87.65 79.84 60.09
CA ALA A 266 -89.09 79.84 59.97
C ALA A 266 -89.79 79.24 61.21
N SER A 267 -89.25 78.16 61.78
CA SER A 267 -89.75 77.59 63.05
C SER A 267 -89.62 78.55 64.23
N ILE A 268 -88.49 79.29 64.32
CA ILE A 268 -88.28 80.31 65.34
C ILE A 268 -89.33 81.43 65.20
N GLU A 269 -89.54 81.95 63.99
CA GLU A 269 -90.48 83.05 63.76
C GLU A 269 -91.95 82.60 63.91
N SER A 270 -92.25 81.33 63.58
CA SER A 270 -93.56 80.71 63.85
C SER A 270 -93.85 80.60 65.36
N ALA A 271 -92.85 80.21 66.15
CA ALA A 271 -92.97 80.17 67.62
C ALA A 271 -93.15 81.58 68.20
N ARG A 272 -92.55 82.59 67.57
CA ARG A 272 -92.67 84.01 67.97
C ARG A 272 -94.04 84.62 67.66
N ALA A 273 -94.74 84.13 66.64
CA ALA A 273 -96.08 84.57 66.24
C ALA A 273 -97.24 83.96 67.08
N GLY A 274 -96.95 83.03 68.00
CA GLY A 274 -97.96 82.44 68.91
C GLY A 274 -99.02 81.60 68.17
N GLU A 275 -100.30 81.71 68.56
CA GLU A 275 -101.41 80.93 67.96
C GLU A 275 -101.57 81.15 66.43
N SER A 276 -101.21 82.33 65.93
CA SER A 276 -101.28 82.63 64.48
C SER A 276 -100.20 81.92 63.66
N GLY A 277 -99.16 81.38 64.30
CA GLY A 277 -98.01 80.73 63.65
C GLY A 277 -98.08 79.20 63.56
N ILE A 278 -99.13 78.57 64.11
CA ILE A 278 -99.22 77.10 64.26
C ILE A 278 -99.11 76.37 62.91
N GLY A 279 -99.82 76.86 61.87
CA GLY A 279 -99.75 76.26 60.52
C GLY A 279 -98.37 76.39 59.88
N PHE A 280 -97.67 77.51 60.11
CA PHE A 280 -96.32 77.75 59.58
C PHE A 280 -95.26 76.92 60.32
N SER A 281 -95.44 76.67 61.62
CA SER A 281 -94.55 75.82 62.42
C SER A 281 -94.55 74.36 61.93
N VAL A 282 -95.71 73.84 61.51
CA VAL A 282 -95.83 72.49 60.93
C VAL A 282 -95.05 72.40 59.61
N VAL A 283 -95.20 73.39 58.73
CA VAL A 283 -94.47 73.44 57.45
C VAL A 283 -92.96 73.55 57.67
N ALA A 284 -92.51 74.39 58.61
CA ALA A 284 -91.10 74.53 58.95
C ALA A 284 -90.50 73.24 59.53
N THR A 285 -91.26 72.51 60.37
CA THR A 285 -90.82 71.22 60.90
C THR A 285 -90.71 70.16 59.80
N GLU A 286 -91.68 70.10 58.89
CA GLU A 286 -91.65 69.16 57.76
C GLU A 286 -90.51 69.48 56.77
N MET A 287 -90.24 70.76 56.52
CA MET A 287 -89.14 71.21 55.67
C MET A 287 -87.76 70.89 56.26
N ASN A 288 -87.61 71.00 57.58
CA ASN A 288 -86.38 70.60 58.29
C ASN A 288 -86.17 69.08 58.18
N LYS A 289 -87.22 68.29 58.41
CA LYS A 289 -87.19 66.84 58.26
C LYS A 289 -86.85 66.41 56.82
N LEU A 290 -87.46 67.04 55.82
CA LEU A 290 -87.18 66.78 54.40
C LEU A 290 -85.73 67.13 54.03
N SER A 291 -85.21 68.23 54.56
CA SER A 291 -83.81 68.64 54.36
C SER A 291 -82.84 67.61 54.98
N ASP A 292 -83.13 67.12 56.19
CA ASP A 292 -82.33 66.07 56.84
C ASP A 292 -82.39 64.72 56.11
N GLU A 293 -83.56 64.32 55.61
CA GLU A 293 -83.70 63.12 54.78
C GLU A 293 -82.99 63.25 53.44
N THR A 294 -82.99 64.45 52.84
CA THR A 294 -82.26 64.76 51.60
C THR A 294 -80.76 64.61 51.82
N SER A 295 -80.18 65.27 52.84
CA SER A 295 -78.74 65.14 53.16
C SER A 295 -78.34 63.70 53.49
N LYS A 296 -79.17 62.94 54.22
CA LYS A 296 -78.92 61.52 54.48
C LYS A 296 -78.94 60.67 53.21
N SER A 297 -79.85 60.97 52.28
CA SER A 297 -79.96 60.25 51.01
C SER A 297 -78.77 60.54 50.10
N ILE A 298 -78.34 61.80 50.00
CA ILE A 298 -77.13 62.17 49.25
C ILE A 298 -75.88 61.51 49.85
N LYS A 299 -75.73 61.46 51.18
CA LYS A 299 -74.62 60.74 51.82
C LYS A 299 -74.58 59.26 51.42
N LYS A 300 -75.74 58.60 51.33
CA LYS A 300 -75.81 57.20 50.83
C LYS A 300 -75.40 57.10 49.37
N ILE A 301 -75.80 58.05 48.53
CA ILE A 301 -75.39 58.13 47.12
C ILE A 301 -73.87 58.29 47.02
N ASN A 302 -73.25 59.19 47.79
CA ASN A 302 -71.79 59.39 47.78
C ASN A 302 -71.02 58.12 48.18
N VAL A 303 -71.52 57.35 49.15
CA VAL A 303 -70.93 56.05 49.51
C VAL A 303 -71.00 55.07 48.33
N LEU A 304 -72.12 55.01 47.62
CA LEU A 304 -72.26 54.17 46.42
C LEU A 304 -71.32 54.65 45.29
N LEU A 305 -71.24 55.95 45.04
CA LEU A 305 -70.33 56.53 44.02
C LEU A 305 -68.87 56.19 44.33
N ASN A 306 -68.43 56.32 45.58
CA ASN A 306 -67.08 55.94 46.00
C ASN A 306 -66.82 54.44 45.79
N THR A 307 -67.81 53.60 46.06
CA THR A 307 -67.70 52.15 45.83
C THR A 307 -67.56 51.82 44.34
N VAL A 308 -68.36 52.46 43.49
CA VAL A 308 -68.29 52.29 42.02
C VAL A 308 -66.96 52.82 41.48
N SER A 309 -66.51 54.00 41.93
CA SER A 309 -65.22 54.59 41.56
C SER A 309 -64.04 53.68 41.94
N SER A 310 -64.03 53.15 43.17
CA SER A 310 -63.00 52.19 43.59
C SER A 310 -63.03 50.91 42.75
N SER A 311 -64.21 50.38 42.42
CA SER A 311 -64.33 49.23 41.53
C SER A 311 -63.82 49.53 40.11
N SER A 312 -64.10 50.74 39.61
CA SER A 312 -63.67 51.21 38.29
C SER A 312 -62.14 51.30 38.21
N GLU A 313 -61.49 51.81 39.26
CA GLU A 313 -60.03 51.87 39.36
C GLU A 313 -59.40 50.46 39.39
N ASN A 314 -60.01 49.50 40.08
CA ASN A 314 -59.56 48.11 40.05
C ASN A 314 -59.63 47.48 38.65
N VAL A 315 -60.69 47.79 37.88
CA VAL A 315 -60.82 47.35 36.49
C VAL A 315 -59.73 47.99 35.62
N LYS A 316 -59.46 49.29 35.78
CA LYS A 316 -58.39 50.00 35.07
C LYS A 316 -57.02 49.38 35.33
N ASN A 317 -56.68 49.12 36.59
CA ASN A 317 -55.43 48.45 36.96
C ASN A 317 -55.33 47.03 36.35
N SER A 318 -56.43 46.29 36.35
CA SER A 318 -56.48 44.96 35.74
C SER A 318 -56.25 45.00 34.22
N ILE A 319 -56.80 46.01 33.53
CA ILE A 319 -56.55 46.25 32.11
C ILE A 319 -55.07 46.58 31.87
N GLY A 320 -54.47 47.45 32.68
CA GLY A 320 -53.05 47.80 32.61
C GLY A 320 -52.15 46.56 32.71
N ASN A 321 -52.40 45.70 33.71
CA ASN A 321 -51.67 44.43 33.87
C ASN A 321 -51.86 43.49 32.66
N CYS A 322 -53.04 43.48 32.04
CA CYS A 322 -53.31 42.66 30.86
C CYS A 322 -52.49 43.13 29.65
N ILE A 323 -52.38 44.44 29.44
CA ILE A 323 -51.57 45.04 28.37
C ILE A 323 -50.07 44.77 28.61
N GLU A 324 -49.59 44.85 29.86
CA GLU A 324 -48.21 44.52 30.19
C GLU A 324 -47.87 43.05 29.91
N ASN A 325 -48.73 42.13 30.35
CA ASN A 325 -48.58 40.68 30.08
C ASN A 325 -48.60 40.36 28.58
N TYR A 326 -49.40 41.09 27.79
CA TYR A 326 -49.38 40.98 26.33
C TYR A 326 -48.02 41.38 25.76
N ASN A 327 -47.44 42.51 26.17
CA ASN A 327 -46.13 42.95 25.67
C ASN A 327 -45.02 41.94 25.98
N LEU A 328 -45.05 41.33 27.17
CA LEU A 328 -44.15 40.23 27.51
C LEU A 328 -44.36 39.00 26.61
N SER A 329 -45.62 38.64 26.36
CA SER A 329 -45.96 37.53 25.46
C SER A 329 -45.47 37.79 24.03
N LYS A 330 -45.59 39.02 23.54
CA LYS A 330 -45.11 39.42 22.21
C LYS A 330 -43.60 39.20 22.04
N ASP A 331 -42.79 39.56 23.03
CA ASP A 331 -41.34 39.30 23.01
C ASP A 331 -41.04 37.80 22.97
N LEU A 332 -41.73 37.01 23.79
CA LEU A 332 -41.60 35.56 23.80
C LEU A 332 -41.91 34.95 22.43
N PHE A 333 -43.03 35.34 21.81
CA PHE A 333 -43.40 34.83 20.49
C PHE A 333 -42.45 35.26 19.38
N SER A 334 -41.84 36.45 19.49
CA SER A 334 -40.78 36.86 18.57
C SER A 334 -39.58 35.90 18.62
N LYS A 335 -39.18 35.47 19.83
CA LYS A 335 -38.10 34.48 20.02
C LYS A 335 -38.46 33.10 19.49
N VAL A 336 -39.72 32.68 19.63
CA VAL A 336 -40.21 31.43 19.03
C VAL A 336 -40.15 31.50 17.50
N LYS A 337 -40.55 32.64 16.91
CA LYS A 337 -40.49 32.87 15.47
C LYS A 337 -39.04 32.81 14.95
N GLU A 338 -38.11 33.44 15.65
CA GLU A 338 -36.66 33.35 15.34
C GLU A 338 -36.17 31.90 15.40
N SER A 339 -36.59 31.14 16.41
CA SER A 339 -36.24 29.72 16.54
C SER A 339 -36.74 28.88 15.36
N PHE A 340 -37.96 29.13 14.87
CA PHE A 340 -38.47 28.47 13.67
C PHE A 340 -37.69 28.86 12.41
N TYR A 341 -37.23 30.11 12.27
CA TYR A 341 -36.32 30.49 11.18
C TYR A 341 -35.00 29.74 11.24
N THR A 342 -34.41 29.61 12.43
CA THR A 342 -33.18 28.83 12.63
C THR A 342 -33.40 27.37 12.25
N ILE A 343 -34.48 26.74 12.73
CA ILE A 343 -34.81 25.35 12.39
C ILE A 343 -34.96 25.18 10.88
N LYS A 344 -35.68 26.08 10.21
CA LYS A 344 -35.84 26.04 8.75
C LYS A 344 -34.48 26.09 8.04
N ASN A 345 -33.63 27.06 8.39
CA ASN A 345 -32.32 27.20 7.77
C ASN A 345 -31.41 25.98 8.02
N SER A 346 -31.42 25.42 9.24
CA SER A 346 -30.71 24.17 9.54
C SER A 346 -31.24 22.98 8.73
N THR A 347 -32.54 22.97 8.43
CA THR A 347 -33.18 21.91 7.64
C THR A 347 -32.84 22.05 6.15
N ASP A 348 -32.71 23.27 5.64
CA ASP A 348 -32.24 23.53 4.27
C ASP A 348 -30.80 23.03 4.08
N VAL A 349 -29.89 23.33 5.02
CA VAL A 349 -28.50 22.80 5.01
C VAL A 349 -28.49 21.27 5.07
N LEU A 350 -29.30 20.68 5.96
CA LEU A 350 -29.39 19.23 6.08
C LEU A 350 -29.88 18.59 4.76
N SER A 351 -30.80 19.23 4.04
CA SER A 351 -31.24 18.76 2.72
C SER A 351 -30.12 18.78 1.68
N GLU A 352 -29.23 19.77 1.73
CA GLU A 352 -28.04 19.84 0.86
C GLU A 352 -27.04 18.73 1.21
N ASP A 353 -26.79 18.50 2.49
CA ASP A 353 -25.92 17.42 2.97
C ASP A 353 -26.43 16.03 2.56
N ILE A 354 -27.74 15.79 2.66
CA ILE A 354 -28.35 14.52 2.18
C ILE A 354 -28.06 14.29 0.70
N ASN A 355 -28.22 15.31 -0.14
CA ASN A 355 -27.93 15.20 -1.57
C ASN A 355 -26.45 14.91 -1.85
N LYS A 356 -25.55 15.51 -1.06
CA LYS A 356 -24.12 15.24 -1.16
C LYS A 356 -23.79 13.80 -0.78
N VAL A 357 -24.36 13.28 0.31
CA VAL A 357 -24.14 11.87 0.71
C VAL A 357 -24.72 10.92 -0.34
N TYR A 358 -25.86 11.22 -0.97
CA TYR A 358 -26.37 10.43 -2.10
C TYR A 358 -25.39 10.38 -3.27
N SER A 359 -24.79 11.52 -3.63
CA SER A 359 -23.78 11.58 -4.69
C SER A 359 -22.54 10.76 -4.34
N GLU A 360 -22.10 10.76 -3.09
CA GLU A 360 -20.93 9.99 -2.64
C GLU A 360 -21.26 8.49 -2.54
N SER A 361 -22.44 8.13 -2.06
CA SER A 361 -22.96 6.76 -1.99
C SER A 361 -23.00 6.10 -3.36
N GLY A 362 -23.53 6.80 -4.36
CA GLY A 362 -23.60 6.30 -5.74
C GLY A 362 -22.26 6.20 -6.47
N ILE A 363 -21.16 6.70 -5.89
CA ILE A 363 -19.79 6.45 -6.39
C ILE A 363 -19.21 5.17 -5.76
N ILE A 364 -19.65 4.81 -4.55
CA ILE A 364 -19.18 3.64 -3.81
C ILE A 364 -19.91 2.37 -4.26
N SER A 365 -21.19 2.47 -4.59
CA SER A 365 -21.98 1.43 -5.27
C SER A 365 -21.61 1.33 -6.75
#